data_AF-A0A2N1TJN6-F1
#
_entry.id   AF-A0A2N1TJN6-F1
#
_cell.length_a   1.000
_cell.length_b   1.000
_cell.length_c   1.000
_cell.angle_alpha   90.00
_cell.angle_beta   90.00
_cell.angle_gamma   90.00
#
_symmetry.space_group_name_H-M   'P 1'
#
loop_
_entity.id
_entity.type
_entity.pdbx_description
1 polymer ?
#
loop_
_entity_poly.entity_id
_entity_poly.type
_entity_poly.pdbx_seq_one_letter_code
_entity_poly.pdbx_strand_id
1 'polypeptide(L)' 'MITKQLEHLPEEMQQKVLKYVKSLQKTGLKGVPGSSITKFAGCISAEDLELMKKEIESGCERIEGDEW' A
#
# COMPACT_ATOMS: atom_id res chain seq x y z
N MET A 1 -7.78 -18.72 13.32
CA MET A 1 -6.57 -17.89 13.40
C MET A 1 -5.36 -18.78 13.23
N ILE A 2 -4.34 -18.29 12.50
CA ILE A 2 -3.08 -19.02 12.26
C ILE A 2 -2.36 -19.43 13.56
N THR A 3 -2.56 -18.69 14.64
CA THR A 3 -2.03 -18.98 15.99
C THR A 3 -2.46 -20.34 16.53
N LYS A 4 -3.73 -20.73 16.34
CA LYS A 4 -4.24 -22.04 16.77
C LYS A 4 -3.61 -23.21 16.01
N GLN A 5 -3.19 -22.99 14.76
CA GLN A 5 -2.52 -24.03 13.97
C GLN A 5 -1.04 -24.16 14.35
N LEU A 6 -0.40 -23.05 14.75
CA LEU A 6 0.98 -23.01 15.24
C LEU A 6 1.19 -23.80 16.53
N GLU A 7 0.23 -23.74 17.46
CA GLU A 7 0.28 -24.44 18.75
C GLU A 7 0.41 -25.96 18.62
N HIS A 8 -0.08 -26.54 17.52
CA HIS A 8 -0.04 -27.98 17.26
C HIS A 8 1.22 -28.43 16.49
N LEU A 9 2.07 -27.48 16.06
CA LEU A 9 3.29 -27.81 15.33
C LEU A 9 4.43 -28.17 16.30
N PRO A 10 5.33 -29.09 15.90
CA PRO A 10 6.59 -29.31 16.60
C PRO A 10 7.39 -28.01 16.74
N GLU A 11 8.16 -27.88 17.82
CA GLU A 11 8.90 -26.65 18.16
C GLU A 11 9.80 -26.17 17.01
N GLU A 12 10.50 -27.09 16.34
CA GLU A 12 11.36 -26.77 15.19
C GLU A 12 10.57 -26.08 14.05
N MET A 13 9.34 -26.51 13.81
CA MET A 13 8.46 -25.92 12.79
C MET A 13 7.92 -24.56 13.24
N GLN A 14 7.59 -24.40 14.52
CA GLN A 14 7.23 -23.09 15.07
C GLN A 14 8.38 -22.08 14.90
N GLN A 15 9.63 -22.50 15.16
CA GLN A 15 10.82 -21.67 14.96
C GLN A 15 11.04 -21.30 13.49
N LYS A 16 10.81 -22.25 12.55
CA LYS A 16 10.88 -21.98 11.10
C LYS A 16 9.84 -20.93 10.67
N VAL A 17 8.59 -21.06 11.12
CA VAL A 17 7.54 -20.07 10.84
C VAL A 17 7.90 -18.70 11.41
N LEU A 18 8.39 -18.66 12.67
CA LEU A 18 8.81 -17.41 13.29
C LEU A 18 9.94 -16.73 12.51
N LYS A 19 10.95 -17.49 12.07
CA LYS A 19 12.06 -16.98 11.26
C LYS A 19 11.56 -16.41 9.93
N TYR A 20 10.63 -17.10 9.28
CA TYR A 20 10.04 -16.68 8.01
C TYR A 20 9.20 -15.40 8.14
N VAL A 21 8.31 -15.33 9.14
CA VAL A 21 7.51 -14.12 9.41
C VAL A 21 8.41 -12.92 9.71
N LYS A 22 9.48 -13.12 10.50
CA LYS A 22 10.49 -12.08 10.77
C LYS A 22 11.22 -11.65 9.50
N SER A 23 11.50 -12.55 8.55
CA SER A 23 12.11 -12.14 7.27
C SER A 23 11.15 -11.32 6.42
N LEU A 24 9.86 -11.67 6.39
CA LEU A 24 8.84 -10.88 5.68
C LEU A 24 8.68 -9.47 6.25
N GLN A 25 8.83 -9.31 7.57
CA GLN A 25 8.79 -8.00 8.22
C GLN A 25 10.03 -7.14 7.95
N LYS A 26 11.17 -7.75 7.60
CA LYS A 26 12.40 -7.05 7.21
C LYS A 26 12.36 -6.59 5.75
N THR A 27 11.62 -7.29 4.90
CA THR A 27 11.43 -6.95 3.48
C THR A 27 10.19 -6.10 3.23
N GLY A 28 9.28 -6.03 4.20
CA GLY A 28 8.03 -5.29 4.08
C GLY A 28 8.28 -3.79 4.06
N LEU A 29 7.92 -3.14 2.95
CA LEU A 29 7.68 -1.70 2.90
C LEU A 29 6.77 -1.34 4.08
N LYS A 30 7.34 -0.77 5.14
CA LYS A 30 6.54 -0.25 6.24
C LYS A 30 5.88 1.02 5.74
N GLY A 31 4.56 1.03 5.71
CA GLY A 31 3.81 2.24 5.43
C GLY A 31 4.20 3.35 6.39
N VAL A 32 4.09 4.60 5.94
CA VAL A 32 4.27 5.77 6.79
C VAL A 32 3.02 5.93 7.65
N PRO A 33 3.13 6.19 8.97
CA PRO A 33 1.98 6.48 9.80
C PRO A 33 1.14 7.61 9.21
N GLY A 34 -0.19 7.46 9.19
CA GLY A 34 -1.08 8.49 8.61
C GLY A 34 -0.92 9.87 9.27
N SER A 35 -0.59 9.90 10.57
CA SER A 35 -0.24 11.13 11.29
C SER A 35 0.92 11.89 10.65
N SER A 36 1.91 11.18 10.07
CA SER A 36 3.06 11.79 9.40
C SER A 36 2.74 12.35 8.01
N ILE A 37 1.57 12.02 7.46
CA ILE A 37 1.08 12.49 6.15
C ILE A 37 0.21 13.75 6.30
N THR A 38 -0.35 14.00 7.49
CA THR A 38 -1.23 15.16 7.76
C THR A 38 -0.62 16.50 7.39
N LYS A 39 0.71 16.64 7.49
CA LYS A 39 1.48 17.82 7.07
C LYS A 39 1.33 18.19 5.59
N PHE A 40 0.85 17.27 4.76
CA PHE A 40 0.61 17.49 3.32
C PHE A 40 -0.84 17.91 3.01
N ALA A 41 -1.73 17.92 4.01
CA ALA A 41 -3.12 18.34 3.81
C ALA A 41 -3.15 19.82 3.39
N GLY A 42 -3.73 20.09 2.22
CA GLY A 42 -3.81 21.45 1.66
C GLY A 42 -2.49 21.97 1.07
N CYS A 43 -1.48 21.12 0.84
CA CYS A 43 -0.22 21.55 0.21
C CYS A 43 -0.29 21.71 -1.32
N ILE A 44 -1.36 21.25 -1.96
CA ILE A 44 -1.55 21.43 -3.40
C ILE A 44 -2.17 22.82 -3.60
N SER A 45 -1.55 23.63 -4.46
CA SER A 45 -2.04 24.97 -4.79
C SER A 45 -3.39 24.90 -5.51
N ALA A 46 -4.16 26.00 -5.49
CA ALA A 46 -5.42 26.06 -6.22
C ALA A 46 -5.20 25.91 -7.74
N GLU A 47 -4.11 26.48 -8.24
CA GLU A 47 -3.70 26.39 -9.64
C GLU A 47 -3.40 24.95 -10.04
N ASP A 48 -2.65 24.21 -9.22
CA ASP A 48 -2.33 22.81 -9.47
C ASP A 48 -3.58 21.93 -9.37
N LEU A 49 -4.51 22.24 -8.46
CA LEU A 49 -5.79 21.52 -8.36
C LEU A 49 -6.64 21.70 -9.62
N GLU A 50 -6.73 22.91 -10.18
CA GLU A 50 -7.44 23.16 -11.44
C GLU A 50 -6.77 22.47 -12.62
N LEU A 51 -5.43 22.44 -12.66
CA LEU A 51 -4.69 21.70 -13.68
C LEU A 51 -4.98 20.20 -13.59
N MET A 52 -4.88 19.60 -12.40
CA MET A 52 -5.18 18.19 -12.18
C MET A 52 -6.62 17.84 -12.61
N LYS A 53 -7.58 18.68 -12.24
CA LYS A 53 -8.99 18.51 -12.63
C LYS A 53 -9.15 18.50 -14.14
N LYS A 54 -8.58 19.48 -14.84
CA LYS A 54 -8.64 19.58 -16.30
C LYS A 54 -8.07 18.33 -16.98
N GLU A 55 -6.91 17.86 -16.53
CA GLU A 55 -6.27 16.68 -17.11
C GLU A 55 -7.11 15.41 -16.89
N ILE A 56 -7.64 15.22 -15.67
CA ILE A 56 -8.57 14.11 -15.37
C ILE A 56 -9.79 14.15 -16.28
N GLU A 57 -10.45 15.30 -16.40
CA GLU A 57 -11.64 15.46 -17.25
C GLU A 57 -11.33 15.21 -18.73
N SER A 58 -10.18 15.68 -19.21
CA SER A 58 -9.76 15.48 -20.61
C SER A 58 -9.32 14.05 -20.93
N GLY A 59 -8.83 13.30 -19.94
CA GLY A 59 -8.28 11.95 -20.09
C GLY A 59 -9.28 10.83 -19.76
N CYS A 60 -10.18 11.03 -18.80
CA CYS A 60 -11.13 9.99 -18.37
C CYS A 60 -12.18 9.62 -19.43
N GLU A 61 -12.47 10.52 -20.38
CA GLU A 61 -13.44 10.25 -21.45
C GLU A 61 -12.78 9.86 -22.79
N ARG A 62 -11.45 9.78 -22.85
CA ARG A 62 -10.74 9.23 -24.01
C ARG A 62 -10.77 7.71 -23.95
N ILE A 63 -11.75 7.13 -24.63
CA ILE A 63 -11.66 5.74 -25.08
C ILE A 63 -11.06 5.81 -26.49
N GLU A 64 -9.75 5.59 -26.61
CA GLU A 64 -9.16 5.28 -27.91
C GLU A 64 -9.65 3.88 -28.30
N GLY A 65 -10.67 3.83 -29.15
CA GLY A 65 -11.34 2.59 -29.58
C GLY A 65 -10.44 1.61 -30.35
N ASP A 66 -9.19 2.02 -30.61
CA ASP A 66 -8.24 1.41 -31.52
C ASP A 66 -7.04 0.81 -30.76
N GLU A 67 -6.97 0.96 -29.43
CA GLU A 67 -5.85 0.52 -28.57
C GLU A 67 -6.04 -0.86 -27.89
N TRP A 68 -7.04 -1.66 -28.29
CA TRP A 68 -7.28 -3.01 -27.74
C TRP A 68 -7.34 -4.10 -28.82
#